data_AF-A0AA96R592-F1
#
_entry.id   AF-A0AA96R592-F1
#
_cell.length_a   1.000
_cell.length_b   1.000
_cell.length_c   1.000
_cell.angle_alpha   90.00
_cell.angle_beta   90.00
_cell.angle_gamma   90.00
#
_symmetry.space_group_name_H-M   'P 1'
#
loop_
_entity.id
_entity.type
_entity.pdbx_description
1 polymer ?
#
loop_
_entity_poly.entity_id
_entity_poly.type
_entity_poly.pdbx_seq_one_letter_code
_entity_poly.pdbx_strand_id
1 'polypeptide(L)'
;MLRDMGVRTLLHDLTGSTDELSVVEHHRLHAVVLAPLPDGRLAKATTTALIPLLHDIGALVIAEGTTPELAQWYREIGIDLLLPAQPGADEY
;
A
#
# COMPACT_ATOMS: atom_id res chain seq x y z
N MET A 1 7.52 -21.02 11.30
CA MET A 1 7.23 -19.59 11.02
C MET A 1 6.29 -19.51 9.83
N LEU A 2 5.32 -18.58 9.79
CA LEU A 2 4.29 -18.48 8.73
C LEU A 2 4.87 -18.49 7.29
N ARG A 3 6.03 -17.87 7.11
CA ARG A 3 6.77 -17.83 5.84
C ARG A 3 7.22 -19.21 5.33
N ASP A 4 7.55 -20.12 6.25
CA ASP A 4 7.99 -21.48 5.95
C ASP A 4 6.85 -22.36 5.42
N MET A 5 5.60 -21.92 5.66
CA MET A 5 4.37 -22.58 5.18
C MET A 5 3.89 -22.01 3.83
N GLY A 6 4.69 -21.15 3.17
CA GLY A 6 4.32 -20.51 1.89
C GLY A 6 3.27 -19.40 2.01
N VAL A 7 2.96 -18.96 3.24
CA VAL A 7 2.00 -17.88 3.48
C VAL A 7 2.63 -16.54 3.11
N ARG A 8 1.93 -15.78 2.25
CA ARG A 8 2.31 -14.42 1.86
C ARG A 8 1.72 -13.43 2.87
N THR A 9 2.58 -12.62 3.48
CA THR A 9 2.15 -11.59 4.44
C THR A 9 1.90 -10.28 3.72
N LEU A 10 0.81 -9.64 4.09
CA LEU A 10 0.32 -8.39 3.52
C LEU A 10 0.19 -7.38 4.66
N LEU A 11 0.72 -6.17 4.48
CA LEU A 11 0.52 -5.07 5.43
C LEU A 11 -0.62 -4.20 4.93
N HIS A 12 -1.61 -3.97 5.79
CA HIS A 12 -2.75 -3.12 5.50
C HIS A 12 -2.58 -1.75 6.15
N ASP A 13 -3.25 -0.73 5.61
CA ASP A 13 -3.23 0.64 6.12
C ASP A 13 -1.83 1.28 6.24
N LEU A 14 -0.95 1.08 5.26
CA LEU A 14 0.34 1.76 5.27
C LEU A 14 0.14 3.28 5.14
N THR A 15 0.52 4.02 6.19
CA THR A 15 0.43 5.49 6.21
C THR A 15 1.70 6.18 5.72
N GLY A 16 2.82 5.46 5.69
CA GLY A 16 4.12 6.00 5.29
C GLY A 16 4.95 6.53 6.45
N SER A 17 4.67 6.08 7.68
CA SER A 17 5.49 6.38 8.84
C SER A 17 6.83 5.63 8.79
N THR A 18 7.85 6.20 9.43
CA THR A 18 9.21 5.62 9.44
C THR A 18 9.27 4.27 10.18
N ASP A 19 8.42 4.08 11.19
CA ASP A 19 8.27 2.82 11.90
C ASP A 19 7.72 1.72 10.98
N GLU A 20 6.70 2.03 10.19
CA GLU A 20 6.14 1.08 9.21
C GLU A 20 7.19 0.72 8.16
N LEU A 21 7.95 1.70 7.64
CA LEU A 21 9.01 1.43 6.68
C LEU A 21 10.06 0.46 7.23
N SER A 22 10.42 0.61 8.51
CA SER A 22 11.35 -0.30 9.18
C SER A 22 10.79 -1.72 9.27
N VAL A 23 9.48 -1.87 9.51
CA VAL A 23 8.80 -3.17 9.51
C VAL A 23 8.82 -3.80 8.12
N VAL A 24 8.53 -3.01 7.09
CA VAL A 24 8.45 -3.48 5.69
C VAL A 24 9.83 -3.98 5.23
N GLU A 25 10.91 -3.27 5.55
CA GLU A 25 12.29 -3.69 5.25
C GLU A 25 12.67 -4.99 5.98
N HIS A 26 12.38 -5.10 7.28
CA HIS A 26 12.77 -6.26 8.09
C HIS A 26 11.99 -7.54 7.74
N HIS A 27 10.71 -7.41 7.38
CA HIS A 27 9.81 -8.56 7.26
C HIS A 27 9.65 -9.09 5.84
N ARG A 28 10.29 -8.46 4.82
CA ARG A 28 10.18 -8.81 3.40
C ARG A 28 8.74 -9.18 3.02
N LEU A 29 7.86 -8.20 3.17
CA LEU A 29 6.44 -8.32 2.88
C LEU A 29 6.21 -8.62 1.40
N HIS A 30 5.14 -9.36 1.10
CA HIS A 30 4.81 -9.68 -0.29
C HIS A 30 4.05 -8.53 -0.96
N ALA A 31 3.17 -7.88 -0.22
CA ALA A 31 2.38 -6.76 -0.71
C ALA A 31 2.03 -5.81 0.44
N VAL A 32 1.74 -4.56 0.07
CA VAL A 32 1.33 -3.50 1.00
C VAL A 32 0.13 -2.78 0.43
N VAL A 33 -0.91 -2.62 1.25
CA VAL A 33 -2.09 -1.81 0.94
C VAL A 33 -1.90 -0.44 1.56
N LEU A 34 -2.03 0.59 0.73
CA LEU A 34 -1.97 1.97 1.18
C LEU A 34 -3.23 2.33 1.96
N ALA A 35 -3.04 3.06 3.06
CA ALA A 35 -4.15 3.70 3.75
C ALA A 35 -4.86 4.70 2.82
N PRO A 36 -6.16 5.00 3.06
CA PRO A 36 -6.88 6.03 2.33
C PRO A 36 -6.10 7.35 2.35
N LEU A 37 -5.81 7.88 1.17
CA LEU A 37 -4.94 9.04 1.06
C LEU A 37 -5.67 10.29 1.60
N PRO A 38 -5.14 10.98 2.62
CA PRO A 38 -5.71 12.25 3.04
C PRO A 38 -5.50 13.31 1.95
N ASP A 39 -6.50 14.17 1.74
CA ASP A 39 -6.44 15.25 0.76
C ASP A 39 -5.34 16.26 1.16
N GLY A 40 -4.15 16.05 0.60
CA GLY A 40 -2.99 16.88 0.91
C GLY A 40 -1.87 16.70 -0.10
N ARG A 41 -1.28 17.82 -0.53
CA ARG A 41 -0.10 17.82 -1.42
C ARG A 41 1.07 17.04 -0.81
N LEU A 42 1.25 17.16 0.51
CA LEU A 42 2.31 16.45 1.23
C LEU A 42 2.09 14.94 1.21
N ALA A 43 0.86 14.49 1.48
CA ALA A 43 0.52 13.06 1.44
C ALA A 43 0.77 12.46 0.05
N LYS A 44 0.33 13.15 -1.01
CA LYS A 44 0.61 12.75 -2.40
C LYS A 44 2.11 12.64 -2.67
N ALA A 45 2.90 13.64 -2.28
CA ALA A 45 4.34 13.63 -2.48
C ALA A 45 5.03 12.49 -1.73
N THR A 46 4.63 12.24 -0.48
CA THR A 46 5.15 11.13 0.34
C THR A 46 4.82 9.78 -0.31
N THR A 47 3.57 9.56 -0.73
CA THR A 47 3.17 8.31 -1.40
C THR A 47 3.95 8.09 -2.71
N THR A 48 4.11 9.12 -3.54
CA THR A 48 4.92 9.02 -4.76
C THR A 48 6.38 8.65 -4.47
N ALA A 49 6.94 9.13 -3.36
CA ALA A 49 8.31 8.77 -2.95
C ALA A 49 8.41 7.36 -2.34
N LEU A 50 7.33 6.86 -1.72
CA LEU A 50 7.30 5.54 -1.09
C LEU A 50 7.23 4.39 -2.10
N ILE A 51 6.47 4.55 -3.18
CA ILE A 51 6.28 3.48 -4.19
C ILE A 51 7.59 2.88 -4.69
N PRO A 52 8.59 3.66 -5.16
CA PRO A 52 9.85 3.07 -5.63
C PRO A 52 10.61 2.33 -4.53
N LEU A 53 10.50 2.77 -3.26
CA LEU A 53 11.12 2.07 -2.13
C LEU A 53 10.43 0.73 -1.85
N LEU A 54 9.10 0.68 -1.96
CA LEU A 54 8.31 -0.55 -1.83
C LEU A 54 8.59 -1.52 -2.98
N HIS A 55 8.84 -1.00 -4.18
CA HIS A 55 9.23 -1.82 -5.32
C HIS A 55 10.66 -2.37 -5.20
N ASP A 56 11.61 -1.59 -4.67
CA ASP A 56 13.00 -2.02 -4.47
C ASP A 56 13.11 -3.24 -3.55
N ILE A 57 12.29 -3.28 -2.50
CA ILE A 57 12.20 -4.43 -1.59
C ILE A 57 11.37 -5.60 -2.14
N GLY A 58 10.79 -5.45 -3.34
CA GLY A 58 9.99 -6.46 -4.03
C GLY A 58 8.56 -6.62 -3.49
N ALA A 59 8.02 -5.61 -2.81
CA ALA A 59 6.64 -5.59 -2.36
C ALA A 59 5.71 -5.05 -3.45
N LEU A 60 4.56 -5.70 -3.65
CA LEU A 60 3.50 -5.17 -4.51
C LEU A 60 2.74 -4.06 -3.79
N VAL A 61 2.46 -2.95 -4.46
CA VAL A 61 1.71 -1.84 -3.88
C VAL A 61 0.26 -1.88 -4.34
N ILE A 62 -0.66 -1.85 -3.38
CA ILE A 62 -2.10 -1.96 -3.60
C ILE A 62 -2.77 -0.69 -3.07
N ALA A 63 -3.73 -0.14 -3.81
CA ALA A 63 -4.58 0.94 -3.33
C ALA A 63 -6.07 0.55 -3.39
N GLU A 64 -6.84 0.96 -2.40
CA GLU A 64 -8.27 0.68 -2.26
C GLU A 64 -9.12 1.94 -2.42
N GLY A 65 -10.40 1.75 -2.77
CA GLY A 65 -11.43 2.78 -2.61
C GLY A 65 -11.18 4.07 -3.40
N THR A 66 -10.88 3.94 -4.68
CA THR A 66 -10.40 5.07 -5.49
C THR A 66 -11.51 5.73 -6.32
N THR A 67 -11.61 7.06 -6.27
CA THR A 67 -12.32 7.84 -7.30
C THR A 67 -11.61 7.69 -8.66
N PRO A 68 -12.28 7.89 -9.80
CA PRO A 68 -11.64 7.74 -11.11
C PRO A 68 -10.42 8.65 -11.31
N GLU A 69 -10.45 9.87 -10.76
CA GLU A 69 -9.33 10.81 -10.79
C GLU A 69 -8.15 10.31 -9.95
N LEU A 70 -8.41 9.76 -8.77
CA LEU A 70 -7.38 9.21 -7.89
C LEU A 70 -6.81 7.90 -8.45
N ALA A 71 -7.64 7.07 -9.08
CA ALA A 71 -7.22 5.85 -9.78
C ALA A 71 -6.26 6.16 -10.93
N GLN A 72 -6.51 7.23 -11.69
CA GLN A 72 -5.61 7.66 -12.75
C GLN A 72 -4.25 8.08 -12.17
N TRP A 73 -4.25 8.90 -11.13
CA TRP A 73 -3.03 9.31 -10.45
C TRP A 73 -2.25 8.11 -9.88
N TYR A 74 -2.93 7.15 -9.27
CA TYR A 74 -2.30 5.93 -8.76
C TYR A 74 -1.60 5.11 -9.85
N ARG A 75 -2.17 5.06 -11.06
CA ARG A 75 -1.49 4.41 -12.20
C ARG A 75 -0.26 5.20 -12.66
N GLU A 76 -0.31 6.53 -12.63
CA GLU A 76 0.83 7.37 -13.02
C GLU A 76 2.03 7.21 -12.08
N ILE A 77 1.78 7.02 -10.79
CA ILE A 77 2.85 6.86 -9.79
C ILE A 77 3.32 5.40 -9.63
N GLY A 78 2.71 4.45 -10.35
CA GLY A 78 3.16 3.06 -10.42
C GLY A 78 2.52 2.08 -9.42
N ILE A 79 1.28 2.30 -8.98
CA ILE A 79 0.55 1.30 -8.20
C ILE A 79 0.29 0.04 -9.03
N ASP A 80 0.58 -1.14 -8.46
CA ASP A 80 0.45 -2.44 -9.14
C ASP A 80 -1.00 -2.91 -9.23
N LEU A 81 -1.79 -2.67 -8.18
CA LEU A 81 -3.16 -3.16 -8.06
C LEU A 81 -4.10 -2.10 -7.48
N LEU A 82 -5.23 -1.91 -8.15
CA LEU A 82 -6.34 -1.09 -7.67
C LEU A 82 -7.49 -2.01 -7.30
N LEU A 83 -7.85 -2.00 -6.02
CA LEU A 83 -8.96 -2.78 -5.49
C LEU A 83 -10.20 -1.88 -5.37
N PRO A 84 -11.41 -2.40 -5.68
CA PRO A 84 -12.64 -1.69 -5.37
C PRO A 84 -12.74 -1.49 -3.86
N ALA A 85 -13.38 -0.39 -3.42
CA ALA A 85 -13.69 -0.19 -2.00
C ALA A 85 -14.33 -1.47 -1.47
N GLN A 86 -13.69 -2.15 -0.51
CA GLN A 86 -14.35 -3.22 0.20
C GLN A 86 -15.53 -2.60 0.96
N PRO A 87 -16.77 -3.13 0.86
CA PRO A 87 -17.80 -2.77 1.81
C PRO A 87 -17.22 -3.04 3.19
N GLY A 88 -17.22 -2.04 4.06
CA GLY A 88 -16.58 -2.11 5.36
C GLY A 88 -16.96 -3.39 6.09
N ALA A 89 -16.00 -4.01 6.75
CA ALA A 89 -16.20 -5.17 7.62
C ALA A 89 -16.98 -4.79 8.90
N ASP A 90 -18.06 -4.02 8.76
CA ASP A 90 -18.99 -3.55 9.80
C ASP A 90 -20.40 -4.13 9.61
N GLU A 91 -20.56 -5.10 8.71
CA GLU A 91 -21.81 -5.86 8.53
C GLU A 91 -21.62 -7.35 8.79
N TYR A 92 -21.19 -7.74 9.98
CA TYR A 92 -21.39 -9.11 10.52
C TYR A 92 -21.52 -9.12 12.05
#